data_AF-A0A8J3FY47-F1
#
_entry.id   AF-A0A8J3FY47-F1
#
_cell.length_a   1.000
_cell.length_b   1.000
_cell.length_c   1.000
_cell.angle_alpha   90.00
_cell.angle_beta   90.00
_cell.angle_gamma   90.00
#
_symmetry.space_group_name_H-M   'P 1'
#
loop_
_entity.id
_entity.type
_entity.pdbx_description
1 polymer ?
#
loop_
_entity_poly.entity_id
_entity_poly.type
_entity_poly.pdbx_seq_one_letter_code
_entity_poly.pdbx_strand_id
1 'polypeptide(L)' 'MDTSSTMHGYRNGERVRDTRDGATGTVRFLEWSDPDEARAEIVWDNSFVADELADHILPYLARV' A
#
# COMPACT_ATOMS: atom_id res chain seq x y z
N MET A 1 14.86 5.72 18.78
CA MET A 1 13.65 6.38 18.25
C MET A 1 13.12 5.46 17.16
N ASP A 2 11.94 4.90 17.36
CA ASP A 2 11.33 3.99 16.40
C ASP A 2 10.72 4.85 15.28
N THR A 3 11.51 5.14 14.24
CA THR A 3 11.06 5.92 13.07
C THR A 3 10.31 5.02 12.11
N SER A 4 9.27 4.36 12.60
CA SER A 4 8.32 3.64 11.77
C SER A 4 7.44 4.66 11.04
N SER A 5 7.95 5.24 9.94
CA SER A 5 7.13 6.09 9.07
C SER A 5 5.91 5.30 8.58
N THR A 6 4.72 5.90 8.67
CA THR A 6 3.47 5.31 8.18
C THR A 6 2.83 6.19 7.10
N MET A 7 2.08 5.55 6.21
CA MET A 7 1.31 6.20 5.15
C MET A 7 -0.09 5.66 5.13
N HIS A 8 -1.10 6.53 5.25
CA HIS A 8 -2.50 6.10 5.44
C HIS A 8 -2.68 5.05 6.57
N GLY A 9 -1.78 5.07 7.56
CA GLY A 9 -1.78 4.09 8.67
C GLY A 9 -1.16 2.73 8.34
N TYR A 10 -0.51 2.57 7.19
CA TYR A 10 0.25 1.39 6.78
C TYR A 10 1.75 1.61 6.84
N ARG A 11 2.52 0.54 7.00
CA ARG A 11 3.99 0.51 6.98
C ARG A 11 4.51 -0.04 5.66
N ASN A 12 5.72 0.35 5.30
CA ASN A 12 6.44 -0.28 4.20
C ASN A 12 6.65 -1.79 4.51
N GLY A 13 6.36 -2.65 3.54
CA GLY A 13 6.38 -4.11 3.69
C GLY A 13 5.15 -4.71 4.38
N GLU A 14 4.17 -3.90 4.81
CA GLU A 14 2.96 -4.41 5.46
C GLU A 14 2.11 -5.22 4.48
N ARG A 15 1.52 -6.31 4.98
CA ARG A 15 0.67 -7.20 4.20
C ARG A 15 -0.79 -6.79 4.30
N VAL A 16 -1.44 -6.70 3.16
CA VAL A 16 -2.85 -6.33 3.04
C VAL A 16 -3.61 -7.35 2.21
N ARG A 17 -4.91 -7.40 2.46
CA ARG A 17 -5.89 -8.17 1.69
C ARG A 17 -6.97 -7.22 1.20
N ASP A 18 -7.26 -7.26 -0.09
CA ASP A 18 -8.46 -6.63 -0.65
C ASP A 18 -9.69 -7.46 -0.28
N THR A 19 -10.67 -6.82 0.35
CA THR A 19 -11.91 -7.44 0.80
C THR A 19 -12.93 -7.64 -0.33
N ARG A 20 -12.73 -7.01 -1.49
CA ARG A 20 -13.63 -7.09 -2.66
C ARG A 20 -13.47 -8.41 -3.40
N ASP A 21 -12.24 -8.85 -3.61
CA ASP A 21 -11.90 -10.04 -4.41
C ASP A 21 -11.01 -11.05 -3.66
N GLY A 22 -10.49 -10.69 -2.48
CA GLY A 22 -9.63 -11.53 -1.67
C GLY A 22 -8.16 -11.50 -2.06
N ALA A 23 -7.74 -10.64 -3.01
CA ALA A 23 -6.35 -10.52 -3.42
C ALA A 23 -5.45 -10.07 -2.27
N THR A 24 -4.23 -10.56 -2.24
CA THR A 24 -3.24 -10.20 -1.21
C THR A 24 -2.07 -9.46 -1.84
N GLY A 25 -1.54 -8.49 -1.10
CA GLY A 25 -0.48 -7.61 -1.59
C GLY A 25 0.38 -7.04 -0.48
N THR A 26 1.46 -6.41 -0.89
CA THR A 26 2.44 -5.78 0.00
C THR A 26 2.46 -4.27 -0.24
N VAL A 27 2.34 -3.50 0.83
CA VAL A 27 2.54 -2.05 0.81
C VAL A 27 4.01 -1.76 0.54
N ARG A 28 4.29 -0.93 -0.46
CA ARG A 28 5.63 -0.50 -0.82
C ARG A 28 5.69 1.02 -0.83
N PHE A 29 6.59 1.60 -0.05
CA PHE A 29 6.83 3.04 -0.09
C PHE A 29 7.72 3.37 -1.27
N LEU A 30 7.36 4.42 -2.00
CA LEU A 30 8.10 4.89 -3.17
C LEU A 30 9.07 5.99 -2.73
N GLU A 31 10.35 5.78 -2.98
CA GLU A 31 11.42 6.75 -2.65
C GLU A 31 11.54 7.81 -3.75
N TRP A 32 10.50 8.60 -4.02
CA TRP A 32 10.52 9.57 -5.12
C TRP A 32 10.55 11.04 -4.65
N SER A 33 11.17 11.87 -5.50
CA SER A 33 11.51 13.28 -5.27
C SER A 33 10.37 14.26 -5.57
N ASP A 34 9.26 13.77 -6.13
CA ASP A 34 8.12 14.61 -6.51
C ASP A 34 7.06 14.62 -5.38
N PRO A 35 6.71 15.78 -4.82
CA PRO A 35 5.71 15.87 -3.75
C PRO A 35 4.29 15.51 -4.18
N ASP A 36 3.98 15.51 -5.49
CA ASP A 36 2.62 15.34 -6.04
C ASP A 36 2.28 13.89 -6.45
N GLU A 37 3.24 12.97 -6.39
CA GLU A 37 3.06 11.57 -6.80
C GLU A 37 2.79 10.65 -5.59
N ALA A 38 2.08 9.52 -5.81
CA ALA A 38 1.74 8.59 -4.73
C ALA A 38 3.01 8.12 -4.01
N ARG A 39 3.07 8.35 -2.70
CA ARG A 39 4.27 8.04 -1.90
C ARG A 39 4.32 6.57 -1.45
N ALA A 40 3.30 5.79 -1.79
CA ALA A 40 3.25 4.34 -1.61
C ALA A 40 2.29 3.67 -2.60
N GLU A 41 2.55 2.41 -2.89
CA GLU A 41 1.76 1.52 -3.75
C GLU A 41 1.50 0.18 -3.05
N ILE A 42 0.61 -0.63 -3.60
CA ILE A 42 0.35 -2.01 -3.21
C ILE A 42 0.77 -2.90 -4.38
N VAL A 43 1.76 -3.75 -4.12
CA VAL A 43 2.19 -4.78 -5.06
C VAL A 43 1.39 -6.05 -4.77
N TRP A 44 0.47 -6.42 -5.66
CA TRP A 44 -0.38 -7.60 -5.51
C TRP A 44 0.36 -8.88 -5.92
N ASP A 45 0.21 -9.95 -5.15
CA ASP A 45 1.00 -11.20 -5.34
C ASP A 45 0.78 -11.88 -6.69
N ASN A 46 -0.42 -11.73 -7.26
CA ASN A 46 -0.85 -12.37 -8.50
C ASN A 46 -1.07 -11.36 -9.65
N SER A 47 -0.54 -10.13 -9.53
CA SER A 47 -0.67 -9.10 -10.55
C SER A 47 0.71 -8.59 -10.98
N PHE A 48 0.83 -8.20 -12.25
CA PHE A 48 1.98 -7.44 -12.75
C PHE A 48 1.84 -5.93 -12.54
N VAL A 49 0.69 -5.49 -12.00
CA VAL A 49 0.34 -4.10 -11.78
C VAL A 49 0.32 -3.84 -10.27
N ALA A 50 0.86 -2.68 -9.87
CA ALA A 50 0.70 -2.13 -8.54
C ALA A 50 -0.39 -1.06 -8.56
N ASP A 51 -1.17 -0.97 -7.49
CA ASP A 51 -2.14 0.11 -7.30
C ASP A 51 -1.55 1.14 -6.33
N GLU A 52 -1.76 2.41 -6.61
CA GLU A 52 -1.41 3.46 -5.65
C GLU A 52 -2.15 3.25 -4.33
N LEU A 53 -1.46 3.47 -3.20
CA LEU A 53 -2.09 3.48 -1.89
C LEU A 53 -2.87 4.80 -1.73
N ALA A 54 -4.08 4.83 -2.27
CA ALA A 54 -4.90 6.03 -2.38
C ALA A 54 -6.29 5.87 -1.72
N ASP A 55 -6.93 7.00 -1.38
CA ASP A 55 -8.17 7.04 -0.59
C ASP A 55 -9.31 6.14 -1.10
N HIS A 56 -9.39 5.92 -2.41
CA HIS A 56 -10.44 5.10 -3.01
C HIS A 56 -10.28 3.59 -2.79
N ILE A 57 -9.06 3.11 -2.49
CA ILE A 57 -8.80 1.70 -2.21
C ILE A 57 -8.77 1.38 -0.70
N LEU A 58 -8.41 2.36 0.15
CA LEU A 58 -8.26 2.17 1.60
C LEU A 58 -9.46 1.50 2.30
N PRO A 59 -10.74 1.82 1.97
CA PRO A 59 -11.90 1.19 2.63
C PRO A 59 -11.98 -0.33 2.43
N TYR A 60 -11.28 -0.85 1.42
CA TYR A 60 -11.32 -2.25 1.03
C TYR A 60 -10.11 -3.04 1.53
N LEU A 61 -9.13 -2.40 2.18
CA LEU A 61 -7.92 -3.06 2.65
C LEU A 61 -8.07 -3.54 4.09
N ALA A 62 -7.80 -4.83 4.30
CA ALA A 62 -7.66 -5.45 5.60
C ALA A 62 -6.20 -5.84 5.87
N ARG A 63 -5.74 -5.70 7.12
CA ARG A 63 -4.42 -6.17 7.54
C ARG A 63 -4.41 -7.70 7.68
N VAL A 64 -3.29 -8.32 7.33
CA VAL A 64 -3.05 -9.77 7.40
C VAL A 64 -2.05 -10.10 8.51
#